data_AF-A0A318TTF7-F1
#
_entry.id   AF-A0A318TTF7-F1
#
_cell.length_a   1.000
_cell.length_b   1.000
_cell.length_c   1.000
_cell.angle_alpha   90.00
_cell.angle_beta   90.00
_cell.angle_gamma   90.00
#
_symmetry.space_group_name_H-M   'P 1'
#
loop_
_entity.id
_entity.type
_entity.pdbx_description
1 polymer ?
#
loop_
_entity_poly.entity_id
_entity_poly.type
_entity_poly.pdbx_seq_one_letter_code
_entity_poly.pdbx_strand_id
1 'polypeptide(L)'
;MKRPRPPVAALVARVVRLRKVDLERATGDLAIGTMARLHVDTEALDATECSIVELKRGGFISGRQMVDLLRRHQRECRQRR
;
A
#
# COMPACT_ATOMS: atom_id res chain seq x y z
N MET A 1 -23.90 18.28 3.44
CA MET A 1 -23.33 17.03 4.00
C MET A 1 -21.88 16.89 3.52
N LYS A 2 -20.89 16.79 4.42
CA LYS A 2 -19.49 16.58 4.01
C LYS A 2 -19.36 15.14 3.49
N ARG A 3 -18.94 14.96 2.23
CA ARG A 3 -18.71 13.63 1.66
C ARG A 3 -17.70 12.88 2.55
N PRO A 4 -17.95 11.61 2.91
CA PRO A 4 -17.03 10.84 3.72
C PRO A 4 -15.68 10.74 2.98
N ARG A 5 -14.58 10.89 3.74
CA ARG A 5 -13.24 10.83 3.17
C ARG A 5 -13.02 9.42 2.62
N PRO A 6 -12.61 9.25 1.35
CA PRO A 6 -12.49 7.93 0.74
C PRO A 6 -11.39 7.12 1.42
N PRO A 7 -11.59 5.80 1.66
CA PRO A 7 -10.62 4.95 2.35
C PRO A 7 -9.30 4.86 1.61
N VAL A 8 -8.20 4.57 2.31
CA VAL A 8 -6.85 4.52 1.71
C VAL A 8 -6.79 3.49 0.60
N ALA A 9 -7.37 2.31 0.79
CA ALA A 9 -7.46 1.28 -0.25
C ALA A 9 -8.07 1.82 -1.58
N ALA A 10 -9.11 2.66 -1.50
CA ALA A 10 -9.73 3.26 -2.68
C ALA A 10 -8.83 4.31 -3.35
N LEU A 11 -8.06 5.06 -2.55
CA LEU A 11 -7.08 6.03 -3.09
C LEU A 11 -5.92 5.32 -3.79
N VAL A 12 -5.38 4.27 -3.19
CA VAL A 12 -4.31 3.44 -3.75
C VAL A 12 -4.77 2.78 -5.04
N ALA A 13 -5.94 2.14 -5.04
CA ALA A 13 -6.53 1.54 -6.23
C ALA A 13 -6.72 2.56 -7.37
N ARG A 14 -7.11 3.80 -7.05
CA ARG A 14 -7.23 4.86 -8.04
C ARG A 14 -5.88 5.24 -8.65
N VAL A 15 -4.83 5.37 -7.84
CA VAL A 15 -3.48 5.69 -8.34
C VAL A 15 -2.96 4.58 -9.25
N VAL A 16 -3.12 3.32 -8.83
CA VAL A 16 -2.73 2.14 -9.61
C VAL A 16 -3.40 2.15 -10.98
N ARG A 17 -4.72 2.37 -11.03
CA ARG A 17 -5.47 2.46 -12.29
C ARG A 17 -5.00 3.61 -13.17
N LEU A 18 -4.84 4.80 -12.60
CA LEU A 18 -4.43 5.99 -13.35
C LEU A 18 -3.00 5.89 -13.91
N ARG A 19 -2.12 5.19 -13.18
CA ARG A 19 -0.71 5.03 -13.55
C ARG A 19 -0.43 3.73 -14.31
N LYS A 20 -1.46 2.92 -14.59
CA LYS A 20 -1.34 1.59 -15.23
C LYS A 20 -0.25 0.73 -14.57
N VAL A 21 -0.18 0.78 -13.24
CA VAL A 21 0.78 0.00 -12.47
C VAL A 21 0.32 -1.45 -12.48
N ASP A 22 1.13 -2.33 -13.05
CA ASP A 22 0.93 -3.77 -12.96
C ASP A 22 1.39 -4.25 -11.58
N LEU A 23 0.46 -4.25 -10.63
CA LEU A 23 0.71 -4.70 -9.27
C LEU A 23 0.95 -6.21 -9.20
N GLU A 24 0.38 -7.02 -10.11
CA GLU A 24 0.55 -8.48 -10.09
C GLU A 24 1.96 -8.87 -10.49
N ARG A 25 2.54 -8.19 -11.49
CA ARG A 25 3.96 -8.36 -11.84
C ARG A 25 4.89 -7.81 -10.75
N ALA A 26 4.55 -6.66 -10.16
CA ALA A 26 5.35 -6.06 -9.09
C ALA A 26 5.33 -6.90 -7.79
N THR A 27 4.21 -7.56 -7.48
CA THR A 27 4.14 -8.48 -6.34
C THR A 27 4.72 -9.86 -6.66
N GLY A 28 4.55 -10.39 -7.88
CA GLY A 28 5.08 -11.68 -8.28
C GLY A 28 6.62 -11.79 -8.24
N ASP A 29 7.33 -10.76 -8.73
CA ASP A 29 8.80 -10.75 -8.76
C ASP A 29 9.44 -10.47 -7.37
N LEU A 30 8.67 -9.95 -6.41
CA LEU A 30 9.15 -9.60 -5.06
C LEU A 30 8.65 -10.52 -3.94
N ALA A 31 7.51 -11.20 -4.14
CA ALA A 31 6.90 -12.08 -3.14
C ALA A 31 7.77 -13.29 -2.81
N ILE A 32 8.54 -13.82 -3.76
CA ILE A 32 9.34 -15.04 -3.52
C ILE A 32 10.67 -14.70 -2.82
N GLY A 33 11.32 -13.59 -3.17
CA GLY A 33 12.67 -13.28 -2.67
C GLY A 33 12.73 -12.41 -1.42
N THR A 34 11.83 -11.42 -1.29
CA THR A 34 11.92 -10.39 -0.23
C THR A 34 10.94 -10.64 0.91
N MET A 35 9.74 -11.19 0.62
CA MET A 35 8.81 -11.58 1.68
C MET A 35 9.29 -12.84 2.43
N ALA A 36 9.99 -13.76 1.77
CA ALA A 36 10.58 -14.94 2.42
C ALA A 36 11.64 -14.60 3.47
N ARG A 37 12.33 -13.44 3.36
CA ARG A 37 13.31 -12.97 4.37
C ARG A 37 12.70 -12.11 5.47
N LEU A 38 11.53 -11.51 5.25
CA LEU A 38 10.79 -10.76 6.26
C LEU A 38 9.84 -11.65 7.08
N HIS A 39 9.64 -12.90 6.65
CA HIS A 39 8.69 -13.85 7.26
C HIS A 39 9.10 -14.39 8.64
N VAL A 40 10.27 -14.02 9.16
CA VAL A 40 10.78 -14.57 10.42
C VAL A 40 10.46 -13.70 11.64
N ASP A 41 10.23 -12.38 11.50
CA ASP A 41 10.07 -11.52 12.70
C ASP A 41 9.14 -10.30 12.57
N THR A 42 8.48 -10.05 11.43
CA THR A 42 7.64 -8.84 11.28
C THR A 42 6.22 -9.22 10.87
N GLU A 43 5.23 -8.74 11.63
CA GLU A 43 3.81 -8.79 11.25
C GLU A 43 3.67 -8.45 9.76
N ALA A 44 3.19 -9.42 8.98
CA ALA A 44 3.15 -9.30 7.53
C ALA A 44 2.33 -8.06 7.14
N LEU A 45 2.91 -7.19 6.31
CA LEU A 45 2.23 -6.03 5.74
C LEU A 45 0.97 -6.48 5.01
N ASP A 46 -0.14 -5.77 5.19
CA ASP A 46 -1.34 -6.09 4.44
C ASP A 46 -1.23 -5.67 2.96
N ALA A 47 -2.13 -6.17 2.11
CA ALA A 47 -2.08 -5.93 0.67
C ALA A 47 -2.12 -4.43 0.28
N THR A 48 -2.77 -3.59 1.10
CA THR A 48 -2.81 -2.13 0.87
C THR A 48 -1.47 -1.51 1.24
N GLU A 49 -0.86 -1.93 2.35
CA GLU A 49 0.47 -1.48 2.75
C GLU A 49 1.54 -1.89 1.73
N CYS A 50 1.50 -3.13 1.23
CA CYS A 50 2.35 -3.61 0.14
C CYS A 50 2.22 -2.73 -1.11
N SER A 51 0.99 -2.40 -1.52
CA SER A 51 0.73 -1.55 -2.67
C SER A 51 1.27 -0.12 -2.50
N ILE A 52 1.21 0.43 -1.29
CA ILE A 52 1.77 1.76 -0.98
C ILE A 52 3.30 1.77 -1.13
N VAL A 53 3.97 0.70 -0.67
CA VAL A 53 5.41 0.55 -0.83
C VAL A 53 5.79 0.46 -2.31
N GLU A 54 5.06 -0.32 -3.11
CA GLU A 54 5.31 -0.44 -4.55
C GLU A 54 5.10 0.87 -5.31
N LEU A 55 4.09 1.65 -4.94
CA LEU A 55 3.91 2.99 -5.50
C LEU A 55 5.11 3.91 -5.22
N LYS A 56 5.75 3.78 -4.04
CA LYS A 56 6.94 4.55 -3.71
C LYS A 56 8.16 4.08 -4.50
N ARG A 57 8.33 2.76 -4.65
CA ARG A 57 9.44 2.16 -5.40
C ARG A 57 9.37 2.50 -6.88
N GLY A 58 8.18 2.46 -7.47
CA GLY A 58 7.92 2.91 -8.84
C GLY A 58 7.98 4.42 -9.05
N GLY A 59 8.29 5.21 -8.00
CA GLY A 59 8.39 6.67 -8.10
C GLY A 59 7.07 7.40 -8.29
N PHE A 60 5.92 6.71 -8.16
CA PHE A 60 4.59 7.29 -8.36
C PHE A 60 4.14 8.18 -7.20
N ILE A 61 4.71 7.97 -6.02
CA ILE A 61 4.49 8.79 -4.83
C ILE A 61 5.84 9.14 -4.17
N SER A 62 5.86 10.24 -3.43
CA SER A 62 7.00 10.63 -2.59
C SER A 62 7.06 9.81 -1.30
N GLY A 63 8.23 9.81 -0.63
CA GLY A 63 8.40 9.17 0.68
C GLY A 63 7.44 9.72 1.74
N ARG A 64 7.21 11.04 1.72
CA ARG A 64 6.23 11.69 2.60
C ARG A 64 4.81 11.18 2.35
N GLN A 65 4.39 11.08 1.09
CA GLN A 65 3.07 10.53 0.73
C GLN A 65 2.93 9.06 1.14
N MET A 66 4.00 8.27 1.04
CA MET A 66 4.01 6.88 1.51
C MET A 66 3.72 6.80 3.01
N VAL A 67 4.45 7.57 3.83
CA VAL A 67 4.26 7.60 5.29
C VAL A 67 2.86 8.08 5.66
N ASP A 68 2.35 9.12 5.01
CA ASP A 68 1.00 9.65 5.27
C ASP A 68 -0.10 8.62 4.94
N LEU A 69 0.06 7.87 3.84
CA LEU A 69 -0.88 6.82 3.44
C LEU A 69 -0.85 5.63 4.40
N LEU A 70 0.33 5.14 4.79
CA LEU A 70 0.47 4.05 5.76
C LEU A 70 -0.13 4.42 7.11
N ARG A 71 0.22 5.60 7.64
CA ARG A 71 -0.26 6.07 8.94
C ARG A 71 -1.78 6.24 8.96
N ARG A 72 -2.35 6.67 7.84
CA ARG A 72 -3.81 6.79 7.68
C ARG A 72 -4.47 5.42 7.59
N HIS A 73 -3.90 4.49 6.82
CA HIS A 73 -4.43 3.14 6.66
C HIS A 73 -4.46 2.38 7.98
N GLN A 74 -3.38 2.45 8.75
CA GLN A 74 -3.30 1.86 10.10
C GLN A 74 -4.35 2.44 11.06
N ARG A 75 -4.63 3.74 10.97
CA ARG A 75 -5.74 4.36 11.73
C ARG A 75 -7.11 3.84 11.27
N GLU A 76 -7.33 3.70 9.96
CA GLU A 76 -8.57 3.14 9.40
C GLU A 76 -8.77 1.68 9.84
N CYS A 77 -7.72 0.86 9.88
CA CYS A 77 -7.77 -0.52 10.38
C CYS A 77 -8.05 -0.60 11.88
N ARG A 78 -7.44 0.30 12.69
CA ARG A 78 -7.72 0.37 14.14
C ARG A 78 -9.14 0.81 14.47
N GLN A 79 -9.76 1.65 13.64
CA GLN A 79 -11.15 2.11 13.82
C GLN A 79 -12.19 1.06 13.40
N ARG A 80 -11.77 0.00 12.70
CA ARG A 80 -12.64 -1.08 12.20
C ARG A 80 -12.58 -2.35 13.04
N ARG A 81 -11.63 -2.45 13.97
CA ARG A 81 -11.56 -3.49 15.00
C ARG A 81 -12.30 -3.02 16.24
#